data_AF-A0A0A2VU55-F1
#
_entry.id   AF-A0A0A2VU55-F1
#
_cell.length_a   1.000
_cell.length_b   1.000
_cell.length_c   1.000
_cell.angle_alpha   90.00
_cell.angle_beta   90.00
_cell.angle_gamma   90.00
#
_symmetry.space_group_name_H-M   'P 1'
#
loop_
_entity.id
_entity.type
_entity.pdbx_description
1 polymer ?
#
loop_
_entity_poly.entity_id
_entity_poly.type
_entity_poly.pdbx_seq_one_letter_code
_entity_poly.pdbx_strand_id
1 'polypeptide(L)'
;MGTVSRIFPFAGTCNNYEWGRKGSKSLAARLCAASPETDFKIDEEKRYSEMWFGDYPNFPGRLGDGRPLGDVLRDHKNELLGEHSVGKWGDQLPYLPKILSIAKALPLQVHPNKDLAAKLHTQNPEQFTDPNHKPEIAIALSHFELFAGWKELDEIAQLFRTPFLRGVMPPSAASSSRWTDETLREVVRALLKADADSVRAMQAELAPPAARAARPAGAVHRPRPRRARRRAVHELPHARPR
;
A
#
# COMPACT_ATOMS: atom_id res chain seq x y z
N MET A 1 -2.71 -16.76 -37.80
CA MET A 1 -3.28 -16.06 -36.63
C MET A 1 -4.62 -15.50 -37.05
N GLY A 2 -5.70 -15.80 -36.31
CA GLY A 2 -7.00 -15.19 -36.59
C GLY A 2 -6.94 -13.69 -36.34
N THR A 3 -7.78 -12.93 -37.02
CA THR A 3 -7.93 -11.48 -36.78
C THR A 3 -8.52 -11.25 -35.38
N VAL A 4 -7.87 -10.46 -34.54
CA VAL A 4 -8.44 -10.00 -33.26
C VAL A 4 -9.22 -8.70 -33.47
N SER A 5 -10.34 -8.54 -32.76
CA SER A 5 -11.00 -7.23 -32.73
C SER A 5 -10.07 -6.20 -32.09
N ARG A 6 -10.03 -4.98 -32.62
CA ARG A 6 -9.27 -3.87 -32.02
C ARG A 6 -10.04 -3.16 -30.90
N ILE A 7 -11.34 -3.42 -30.79
CA ILE A 7 -12.21 -2.90 -29.74
C ILE A 7 -13.00 -4.08 -29.20
N PHE A 8 -12.84 -4.37 -27.90
CA PHE A 8 -13.56 -5.43 -27.24
C PHE A 8 -13.85 -5.05 -25.79
N PRO A 9 -15.03 -5.44 -25.26
CA PRO A 9 -15.29 -5.35 -23.84
C PRO A 9 -14.39 -6.31 -23.07
N PHE A 10 -14.03 -5.94 -21.84
CA PHE A 10 -13.47 -6.87 -20.87
C PHE A 10 -13.87 -6.44 -19.46
N ALA A 11 -13.98 -7.41 -18.57
CA ALA A 11 -14.30 -7.22 -17.16
C ALA A 11 -13.04 -7.09 -16.31
N GLY A 12 -13.05 -6.18 -15.34
CA GLY A 12 -12.01 -6.10 -14.32
C GLY A 12 -12.22 -7.11 -13.19
N THR A 13 -11.16 -7.40 -12.44
CA THR A 13 -11.19 -8.29 -11.28
C THR A 13 -11.10 -7.49 -9.98
N CYS A 14 -12.01 -7.76 -9.05
CA CYS A 14 -12.04 -7.14 -7.72
C CYS A 14 -11.25 -7.95 -6.69
N ASN A 15 -10.61 -7.27 -5.73
CA ASN A 15 -9.97 -7.89 -4.57
C ASN A 15 -10.59 -7.42 -3.23
N ASN A 16 -10.29 -8.15 -2.16
CA ASN A 16 -11.00 -8.05 -0.87
C ASN A 16 -10.10 -7.71 0.32
N TYR A 17 -9.14 -6.79 0.15
CA TYR A 17 -8.30 -6.34 1.27
C TYR A 17 -9.11 -5.62 2.35
N GLU A 18 -8.68 -5.80 3.61
CA GLU A 18 -9.39 -5.37 4.83
C GLU A 18 -9.61 -3.85 4.97
N TRP A 19 -8.93 -3.05 4.16
CA TRP A 19 -9.06 -1.60 4.13
C TRP A 19 -10.20 -1.11 3.20
N GLY A 20 -10.76 -2.01 2.39
CA GLY A 20 -11.79 -1.68 1.40
C GLY A 20 -13.16 -1.35 2.00
N ARG A 21 -13.99 -0.64 1.22
CA ARG A 21 -15.40 -0.40 1.56
C ARG A 21 -16.21 -1.69 1.47
N LYS A 22 -17.22 -1.81 2.33
CA LYS A 22 -18.06 -3.00 2.45
C LYS A 22 -19.17 -3.01 1.39
N GLY A 23 -19.39 -4.15 0.73
CA GLY A 23 -20.51 -4.38 -0.17
C GLY A 23 -20.66 -3.34 -1.29
N SER A 24 -21.91 -2.98 -1.59
CA SER A 24 -22.28 -2.00 -2.63
C SER A 24 -21.83 -0.57 -2.31
N LYS A 25 -21.40 -0.28 -1.06
CA LYS A 25 -20.75 1.00 -0.73
C LYS A 25 -19.38 1.14 -1.41
N SER A 26 -18.82 0.06 -1.94
CA SER A 26 -17.58 0.09 -2.69
C SER A 26 -17.81 0.45 -4.17
N LEU A 27 -17.16 1.51 -4.65
CA LEU A 27 -17.18 1.84 -6.08
C LEU A 27 -16.53 0.74 -6.92
N ALA A 28 -15.44 0.15 -6.43
CA ALA A 28 -14.80 -0.99 -7.08
C ALA A 28 -15.79 -2.15 -7.26
N ALA A 29 -16.54 -2.52 -6.22
CA ALA A 29 -17.55 -3.59 -6.31
C ALA A 29 -18.65 -3.28 -7.32
N ARG A 30 -19.18 -2.05 -7.31
CA ARG A 30 -20.23 -1.62 -8.25
C ARG A 30 -19.75 -1.65 -9.69
N LEU A 31 -18.50 -1.24 -9.96
CA LEU A 31 -17.93 -1.27 -11.30
C LEU A 31 -17.55 -2.68 -11.75
N CYS A 32 -17.08 -3.55 -10.85
CA CYS A 32 -16.92 -4.97 -11.15
C CYS A 32 -18.27 -5.59 -11.54
N ALA A 33 -19.34 -5.34 -10.78
CA ALA A 33 -20.68 -5.88 -11.08
C ALA A 33 -21.31 -5.28 -12.35
N ALA A 34 -20.93 -4.07 -12.73
CA ALA A 34 -21.38 -3.41 -13.95
C ALA A 34 -20.49 -3.73 -15.16
N SER A 35 -19.41 -4.50 -14.99
CA SER A 35 -18.54 -4.88 -16.09
C SER A 35 -19.31 -5.77 -17.08
N PRO A 36 -19.06 -5.63 -18.39
CA PRO A 36 -19.71 -6.46 -19.39
C PRO A 36 -19.33 -7.93 -19.20
N GLU A 37 -20.29 -8.83 -19.47
CA GLU A 37 -20.04 -10.28 -19.56
C GLU A 37 -19.43 -10.90 -18.29
N THR A 38 -19.65 -10.26 -17.13
CA THR A 38 -19.23 -10.75 -15.82
C THR A 38 -20.36 -11.52 -15.12
N ASP A 39 -19.99 -12.56 -14.37
CA ASP A 39 -20.87 -13.24 -13.42
C ASP A 39 -20.78 -12.64 -12.01
N PHE A 40 -19.92 -11.65 -11.80
CA PHE A 40 -19.61 -11.07 -10.50
C PHE A 40 -20.87 -10.56 -9.79
N LYS A 41 -21.08 -11.04 -8.56
CA LYS A 41 -22.12 -10.57 -7.65
C LYS A 41 -21.50 -9.90 -6.43
N ILE A 42 -22.07 -8.76 -6.05
CA ILE A 42 -21.66 -8.06 -4.85
C ILE A 42 -22.17 -8.84 -3.64
N ASP A 43 -21.25 -9.22 -2.77
CA ASP A 43 -21.52 -9.75 -1.44
C ASP A 43 -21.50 -8.57 -0.45
N GLU A 44 -22.66 -8.25 0.11
CA GLU A 44 -22.81 -7.10 1.02
C GLU A 44 -22.01 -7.27 2.31
N GLU A 45 -21.57 -8.49 2.65
CA GLU A 45 -20.75 -8.75 3.84
C GLU A 45 -19.24 -8.60 3.60
N LYS A 46 -18.80 -8.65 2.34
CA LYS A 46 -17.38 -8.54 1.97
C LYS A 46 -16.88 -7.11 1.86
N ARG A 47 -15.58 -6.92 2.07
CA ARG A 47 -14.88 -5.68 1.74
C ARG A 47 -14.34 -5.77 0.31
N TYR A 48 -14.45 -4.70 -0.45
CA TYR A 48 -13.91 -4.59 -1.81
C TYR A 48 -13.01 -3.37 -1.89
N SER A 49 -11.71 -3.61 -2.03
CA SER A 49 -10.65 -2.61 -1.93
C SER A 49 -10.25 -2.06 -3.29
N GLU A 50 -9.99 -2.92 -4.27
CA GLU A 50 -9.53 -2.53 -5.59
C GLU A 50 -10.30 -3.30 -6.67
N MET A 51 -10.51 -2.65 -7.81
CA MET A 51 -10.82 -3.29 -9.10
C MET A 51 -9.62 -3.09 -10.02
N TRP A 52 -9.08 -4.17 -10.57
CA TRP A 52 -7.96 -4.18 -11.50
C TRP A 52 -8.48 -4.49 -12.90
N PHE A 53 -8.03 -3.76 -13.90
CA PHE A 53 -8.50 -3.94 -15.28
C PHE A 53 -7.32 -3.79 -16.25
N GLY A 54 -6.43 -4.79 -16.17
CA GLY A 54 -5.22 -4.91 -16.99
C GLY A 54 -4.80 -6.38 -17.13
N ASP A 55 -3.54 -6.64 -17.42
CA ASP A 55 -2.99 -7.97 -17.71
C ASP A 55 -2.26 -8.62 -16.52
N TYR A 56 -2.47 -8.09 -15.31
CA TYR A 56 -1.78 -8.59 -14.12
C TYR A 56 -2.25 -10.01 -13.73
N PRO A 57 -1.35 -10.98 -13.54
CA PRO A 57 -1.72 -12.40 -13.39
C PRO A 57 -2.65 -12.72 -12.22
N ASN A 58 -2.51 -12.03 -11.08
CA ASN A 58 -3.30 -12.36 -9.89
C ASN A 58 -4.72 -11.80 -9.94
N PHE A 59 -4.94 -10.72 -10.70
CA PHE A 59 -6.23 -10.05 -10.85
C PHE A 59 -6.42 -9.61 -12.31
N PRO A 60 -6.48 -10.57 -13.26
CA PRO A 60 -6.47 -10.25 -14.67
C PRO A 60 -7.82 -9.64 -15.08
N GLY A 61 -7.78 -8.70 -16.02
CA GLY A 61 -8.96 -8.40 -16.82
C GLY A 61 -9.34 -9.62 -17.67
N ARG A 62 -10.62 -9.82 -17.94
CA ARG A 62 -11.12 -10.98 -18.69
C ARG A 62 -12.06 -10.56 -19.81
N LEU A 63 -11.89 -11.15 -20.99
CA LEU A 63 -12.85 -11.00 -22.09
C LEU A 63 -14.13 -11.79 -21.79
N GLY A 64 -15.20 -11.59 -22.59
CA GLY A 64 -16.48 -12.28 -22.43
C GLY A 64 -16.44 -13.80 -22.54
N ASP A 65 -15.43 -14.33 -23.24
CA ASP A 65 -15.16 -15.77 -23.30
C ASP A 65 -14.34 -16.29 -22.10
N GLY A 66 -14.05 -15.42 -21.13
CA GLY A 66 -13.33 -15.72 -19.90
C GLY A 66 -11.80 -15.67 -20.02
N ARG A 67 -11.24 -15.50 -21.22
CA ARG A 67 -9.78 -15.47 -21.42
C ARG A 67 -9.14 -14.28 -20.67
N PRO A 68 -8.01 -14.48 -19.98
CA PRO A 68 -7.24 -13.38 -19.39
C PRO A 68 -6.74 -12.42 -20.47
N LEU A 69 -6.83 -11.12 -20.21
CA LEU A 69 -6.36 -10.07 -21.11
C LEU A 69 -4.88 -10.25 -21.47
N GLY A 70 -4.05 -10.67 -20.50
CA GLY A 70 -2.62 -10.90 -20.75
C GLY A 70 -2.32 -11.98 -21.79
N ASP A 71 -3.17 -13.00 -21.92
CA ASP A 71 -2.98 -14.03 -22.94
C ASP A 71 -3.37 -13.51 -24.33
N VAL A 72 -4.47 -12.76 -24.41
CA VAL A 72 -4.90 -12.12 -25.66
C VAL A 72 -3.86 -11.10 -26.15
N LEU A 73 -3.29 -10.32 -25.24
CA LEU A 73 -2.22 -9.37 -25.58
C LEU A 73 -0.96 -10.10 -26.07
N ARG A 74 -0.58 -11.22 -25.45
CA ARG A 74 0.59 -11.99 -25.88
C ARG A 74 0.42 -12.58 -27.28
N ASP A 75 -0.76 -13.13 -27.58
CA ASP A 75 -1.08 -13.72 -28.89
C ASP A 75 -1.14 -12.68 -30.02
N HIS A 76 -1.48 -11.42 -29.68
CA HIS A 76 -1.71 -10.33 -30.64
C HIS A 76 -0.91 -9.05 -30.33
N LYS A 77 0.27 -9.17 -29.73
CA LYS A 77 1.02 -8.04 -29.13
C LYS A 77 1.30 -6.88 -30.07
N ASN A 78 1.70 -7.15 -31.31
CA ASN A 78 2.01 -6.09 -32.28
C ASN A 78 0.73 -5.35 -32.72
N GLU A 79 -0.42 -6.04 -32.76
CA GLU A 79 -1.70 -5.46 -33.18
C GLU A 79 -2.38 -4.67 -32.06
N LEU A 80 -2.27 -5.14 -30.80
CA LEU A 80 -2.97 -4.55 -29.65
C LEU A 80 -2.12 -3.60 -28.80
N LEU A 81 -0.81 -3.88 -28.65
CA LEU A 81 0.12 -2.99 -27.93
C LEU A 81 0.88 -2.05 -28.87
N GLY A 82 1.05 -2.46 -30.13
CA GLY A 82 1.85 -1.75 -31.12
C GLY A 82 3.35 -2.06 -31.01
N GLU A 83 4.03 -2.10 -32.16
CA GLU A 83 5.45 -2.48 -32.25
C GLU A 83 6.36 -1.62 -31.36
N HIS A 84 6.08 -0.33 -31.24
CA HIS A 84 6.85 0.57 -30.37
C HIS A 84 6.77 0.14 -28.89
N SER A 85 5.56 -0.18 -28.41
CA SER A 85 5.37 -0.62 -27.03
C SER A 85 6.05 -1.96 -26.80
N VAL A 86 5.89 -2.89 -27.75
CA VAL A 86 6.49 -4.22 -27.68
C VAL A 86 8.02 -4.15 -27.64
N GLY A 87 8.64 -3.31 -28.47
CA GLY A 87 10.08 -3.13 -28.50
C GLY A 87 10.66 -2.53 -27.21
N LYS A 88 9.86 -1.77 -26.45
CA LYS A 88 10.31 -1.04 -25.25
C LYS A 88 9.95 -1.73 -23.92
N TRP A 89 8.77 -2.33 -23.84
CA TRP A 89 8.21 -2.89 -22.59
C TRP A 89 7.80 -4.36 -22.70
N GLY A 90 7.91 -4.99 -23.88
CA GLY A 90 7.58 -6.40 -24.07
C GLY A 90 6.11 -6.65 -24.36
N ASP A 91 5.62 -7.84 -23.99
CA ASP A 91 4.28 -8.32 -24.31
C ASP A 91 3.22 -7.97 -23.23
N GLN A 92 3.54 -7.03 -22.34
CA GLN A 92 2.67 -6.60 -21.25
C GLN A 92 2.25 -5.13 -21.37
N LEU A 93 1.15 -4.77 -20.73
CA LEU A 93 0.77 -3.36 -20.56
C LEU A 93 1.82 -2.65 -19.70
N PRO A 94 2.33 -1.48 -20.13
CA PRO A 94 3.33 -0.73 -19.37
C PRO A 94 2.71 0.03 -18.17
N TYR A 95 1.44 -0.22 -17.86
CA TYR A 95 0.70 0.40 -16.75
C TYR A 95 -0.40 -0.54 -16.26
N LEU A 96 -0.84 -0.32 -15.03
CA LEU A 96 -1.92 -1.08 -14.41
C LEU A 96 -3.00 -0.14 -13.87
N PRO A 97 -4.13 -0.02 -14.57
CA PRO A 97 -5.26 0.75 -14.09
C PRO A 97 -5.94 0.08 -12.89
N LYS A 98 -6.36 0.90 -11.92
CA LYS A 98 -7.12 0.44 -10.76
C LYS A 98 -8.19 1.44 -10.34
N ILE A 99 -9.30 0.92 -9.82
CA ILE A 99 -10.25 1.70 -9.00
C ILE A 99 -10.06 1.32 -7.55
N LEU A 100 -9.65 2.27 -6.71
CA LEU A 100 -9.49 2.06 -5.27
C LEU A 100 -10.76 2.56 -4.55
N SER A 101 -11.22 1.77 -3.59
CA SER A 101 -12.41 2.04 -2.78
C SER A 101 -12.08 1.94 -1.30
N ILE A 102 -11.61 3.06 -0.76
CA ILE A 102 -10.88 3.11 0.51
C ILE A 102 -11.85 3.41 1.67
N ALA A 103 -11.82 2.57 2.71
CA ALA A 103 -12.56 2.76 3.97
C ALA A 103 -11.65 3.01 5.17
N LYS A 104 -10.40 2.57 5.11
CA LYS A 104 -9.37 2.80 6.13
C LYS A 104 -8.13 3.38 5.49
N ALA A 105 -7.43 4.25 6.20
CA ALA A 105 -6.15 4.80 5.75
C ALA A 105 -5.16 3.66 5.44
N LEU A 106 -4.47 3.78 4.30
CA LEU A 106 -3.44 2.85 3.88
C LEU A 106 -2.12 3.17 4.61
N PRO A 107 -1.20 2.20 4.73
CA PRO A 107 0.14 2.46 5.23
C PRO A 107 0.83 3.57 4.42
N LEU A 108 1.66 4.38 5.07
CA LEU A 108 2.55 5.31 4.37
C LEU A 108 3.52 4.52 3.49
N GLN A 109 3.70 4.96 2.26
CA GLN A 109 4.47 4.27 1.24
C GLN A 109 5.51 5.20 0.61
N VAL A 110 6.66 4.62 0.26
CA VAL A 110 7.70 5.26 -0.54
C VAL A 110 8.15 4.25 -1.58
N HIS A 111 8.22 4.66 -2.83
CA HIS A 111 8.73 3.82 -3.91
C HIS A 111 10.18 4.18 -4.23
N PRO A 112 11.10 3.20 -4.31
CA PRO A 112 12.45 3.45 -4.76
C PRO A 112 12.46 3.94 -6.21
N ASN A 113 13.48 4.74 -6.56
CA ASN A 113 13.79 4.98 -7.97
C ASN A 113 14.30 3.69 -8.63
N LYS A 114 14.47 3.72 -9.96
CA LYS A 114 14.77 2.51 -10.74
C LYS A 114 16.09 1.84 -10.31
N ASP A 115 17.13 2.63 -10.08
CA ASP A 115 18.45 2.11 -9.70
C ASP A 115 18.40 1.45 -8.32
N LEU A 116 17.71 2.06 -7.35
CA LEU A 116 17.55 1.49 -6.02
C LEU A 116 16.63 0.26 -6.03
N ALA A 117 15.54 0.27 -6.82
CA ALA A 117 14.64 -0.87 -6.98
C ALA A 117 15.40 -2.10 -7.50
N ALA A 118 16.20 -1.93 -8.56
CA ALA A 118 17.02 -2.99 -9.12
C ALA A 118 18.02 -3.55 -8.09
N LYS A 119 18.71 -2.67 -7.36
CA LYS A 119 19.64 -3.07 -6.29
C LYS A 119 18.94 -3.85 -5.18
N LEU A 120 17.80 -3.37 -4.71
CA LEU A 120 17.04 -4.01 -3.63
C LEU A 120 16.47 -5.37 -4.07
N HIS A 121 15.99 -5.48 -5.31
CA HIS A 121 15.53 -6.74 -5.89
C HIS A 121 16.67 -7.77 -5.94
N THR A 122 17.87 -7.39 -6.37
CA THR A 122 19.04 -8.29 -6.35
C THR A 122 19.42 -8.73 -4.93
N GLN A 123 19.31 -7.84 -3.94
CA GLN A 123 19.71 -8.12 -2.56
C GLN A 123 18.69 -8.94 -1.78
N ASN A 124 17.40 -8.71 -2.01
CA ASN A 124 16.30 -9.37 -1.30
C ASN A 124 15.06 -9.51 -2.22
N PRO A 125 15.09 -10.46 -3.17
CA PRO A 125 14.03 -10.60 -4.17
C PRO A 125 12.68 -11.03 -3.58
N GLU A 126 12.66 -11.64 -2.39
CA GLU A 126 11.41 -11.98 -1.69
C GLU A 126 10.66 -10.74 -1.20
N GLN A 127 11.40 -9.72 -0.73
CA GLN A 127 10.80 -8.48 -0.23
C GLN A 127 10.57 -7.45 -1.35
N PHE A 128 11.47 -7.40 -2.32
CA PHE A 128 11.40 -6.48 -3.45
C PHE A 128 11.22 -7.32 -4.71
N THR A 129 9.98 -7.65 -5.05
CA THR A 129 9.66 -8.63 -6.10
C THR A 129 9.84 -8.10 -7.52
N ASP A 130 10.05 -6.80 -7.69
CA ASP A 130 10.17 -6.12 -8.98
C ASP A 130 11.40 -5.19 -8.97
N PRO A 131 12.30 -5.28 -9.97
CA PRO A 131 13.45 -4.39 -10.10
C PRO A 131 13.11 -2.99 -10.63
N ASN A 132 11.85 -2.69 -10.96
CA ASN A 132 11.45 -1.45 -11.59
C ASN A 132 10.98 -0.38 -10.58
N HIS A 133 11.01 0.89 -11.01
CA HIS A 133 10.35 1.96 -10.27
C HIS A 133 8.82 1.86 -10.39
N LYS A 134 8.10 2.50 -9.47
CA LYS A 134 6.63 2.48 -9.45
C LYS A 134 6.06 3.90 -9.37
N PRO A 135 6.09 4.65 -10.49
CA PRO A 135 5.38 5.92 -10.57
C PRO A 135 3.87 5.67 -10.52
N GLU A 136 3.14 6.50 -9.77
CA GLU A 136 1.70 6.37 -9.57
C GLU A 136 1.01 7.72 -9.81
N ILE A 137 -0.20 7.67 -10.36
CA ILE A 137 -1.08 8.83 -10.54
C ILE A 137 -2.43 8.47 -9.92
N ALA A 138 -2.98 9.37 -9.10
CA ALA A 138 -4.28 9.23 -8.49
C ALA A 138 -5.25 10.27 -9.04
N ILE A 139 -6.45 9.84 -9.44
CA ILE A 139 -7.55 10.70 -9.86
C ILE A 139 -8.71 10.47 -8.90
N ALA A 140 -9.17 11.54 -8.26
CA ALA A 140 -10.26 11.47 -7.30
C ALA A 140 -11.61 11.29 -8.02
N LEU A 141 -12.26 10.14 -7.82
CA LEU A 141 -13.63 9.86 -8.32
C LEU A 141 -14.73 10.24 -7.31
N SER A 142 -14.33 10.62 -6.10
CA SER A 142 -15.17 11.11 -5.01
C SER A 142 -14.29 11.94 -4.07
N HIS A 143 -14.83 12.42 -2.95
CA HIS A 143 -14.00 13.06 -1.92
C HIS A 143 -12.84 12.13 -1.51
N PHE A 144 -11.61 12.65 -1.60
CA PHE A 144 -10.39 11.88 -1.45
C PHE A 144 -9.38 12.67 -0.63
N GLU A 145 -8.81 12.00 0.38
CA GLU A 145 -7.79 12.54 1.27
C GLU A 145 -6.51 11.73 1.11
N LEU A 146 -5.36 12.40 1.04
CA LEU A 146 -4.07 11.76 0.80
C LEU A 146 -2.94 12.51 1.53
N PHE A 147 -1.91 11.76 1.93
CA PHE A 147 -0.62 12.33 2.31
C PHE A 147 0.35 12.19 1.14
N ALA A 148 0.89 13.30 0.64
CA ALA A 148 1.90 13.30 -0.41
C ALA A 148 2.93 14.39 -0.16
N GLY A 149 4.21 14.02 -0.27
CA GLY A 149 5.33 14.92 -0.06
C GLY A 149 5.47 15.39 1.40
N TRP A 150 6.44 16.28 1.58
CA TRP A 150 6.67 16.97 2.83
C TRP A 150 6.01 18.34 2.80
N LYS A 151 5.63 18.84 3.98
CA LYS A 151 5.31 20.26 4.16
C LYS A 151 6.59 21.09 4.08
N GLU A 152 6.45 22.41 4.03
CA GLU A 152 7.61 23.30 4.13
C GLU A 152 8.34 23.11 5.47
N LEU A 153 9.68 23.16 5.45
CA LEU A 153 10.50 22.84 6.62
C LEU A 153 10.14 23.69 7.85
N ASP A 154 9.79 24.96 7.64
CA ASP A 154 9.39 25.86 8.72
C ASP A 154 8.03 25.48 9.33
N GLU A 155 7.09 24.98 8.53
CA GLU A 155 5.82 24.45 9.04
C GLU A 155 6.06 23.18 9.86
N ILE A 156 6.92 22.28 9.36
CA ILE A 156 7.27 21.06 10.09
C ILE A 156 7.96 21.44 11.40
N ALA A 157 8.95 22.33 11.38
CA ALA A 157 9.66 22.77 12.58
C ALA A 157 8.70 23.33 13.64
N GLN A 158 7.66 24.07 13.23
CA GLN A 158 6.63 24.57 14.14
C GLN A 158 5.80 23.44 14.77
N LEU A 159 5.43 22.40 14.01
CA LEU A 159 4.70 21.25 14.54
C LEU A 159 5.49 20.56 15.67
N PHE A 160 6.80 20.45 15.55
CA PHE A 160 7.64 19.82 16.58
C PHE A 160 7.84 20.65 17.85
N ARG A 161 7.34 21.90 17.90
CA ARG A 161 7.26 22.68 19.16
C ARG A 161 6.13 22.18 20.07
N THR A 162 5.20 21.39 19.54
CA THR A 162 4.10 20.81 20.32
C THR A 162 4.62 19.82 21.37
N PRO A 163 4.07 19.80 22.60
CA PRO A 163 4.59 18.97 23.70
C PRO A 163 4.75 17.49 23.33
N PHE A 164 3.79 16.93 22.60
CA PHE A 164 3.75 15.51 22.26
C PHE A 164 4.80 15.07 21.25
N LEU A 165 5.42 15.99 20.49
CA LEU A 165 6.52 15.64 19.57
C LEU A 165 7.91 15.96 20.14
N ARG A 166 8.01 16.68 21.27
CA ARG A 166 9.31 17.05 21.85
C ARG A 166 10.12 15.84 22.30
N GLY A 167 9.45 14.82 22.83
CA GLY A 167 10.12 13.62 23.38
C GLY A 167 10.89 12.79 22.35
N VAL A 168 10.61 12.99 21.06
CA VAL A 168 11.24 12.27 19.93
C VAL A 168 12.14 13.16 19.09
N MET A 169 12.32 14.43 19.47
CA MET A 169 13.21 15.33 18.76
C MET A 169 14.68 14.93 18.99
N PRO A 170 15.48 14.69 17.94
CA PRO A 170 16.92 14.53 18.08
C PRO A 170 17.57 15.84 18.53
N PRO A 171 18.73 15.80 19.20
CA PRO A 171 19.43 16.99 19.68
C PRO A 171 19.69 18.04 18.61
N SER A 172 20.02 17.61 17.38
CA SER A 172 20.23 18.46 16.21
C SER A 172 19.02 19.32 15.84
N ALA A 173 17.81 18.77 15.98
CA ALA A 173 16.57 19.50 15.71
C ALA A 173 16.19 20.45 16.85
N ALA A 174 16.59 20.13 18.09
CA ALA A 174 16.31 20.95 19.27
C ALA A 174 17.22 22.17 19.37
N SER A 175 18.47 22.06 18.91
CA SER A 175 19.45 23.14 18.96
C SER A 175 19.44 24.05 17.73
N SER A 176 18.80 23.63 16.64
CA SER A 176 18.79 24.41 15.40
C SER A 176 17.66 25.44 15.36
N SER A 177 18.00 26.68 14.96
CA SER A 177 17.02 27.73 14.66
C SER A 177 16.37 27.57 13.28
N ARG A 178 16.98 26.81 12.37
CA ARG A 178 16.49 26.56 11.00
C ARG A 178 16.67 25.09 10.61
N TRP A 179 15.60 24.46 10.16
CA TRP A 179 15.66 23.06 9.72
C TRP A 179 16.19 22.95 8.29
N THR A 180 16.91 21.85 8.02
CA THR A 180 17.34 21.43 6.67
C THR A 180 16.78 20.03 6.37
N ASP A 181 16.97 19.55 5.14
CA ASP A 181 16.63 18.18 4.75
C ASP A 181 17.34 17.12 5.62
N GLU A 182 18.58 17.40 6.05
CA GLU A 182 19.30 16.57 7.00
C GLU A 182 18.63 16.54 8.37
N THR A 183 18.19 17.69 8.89
CA THR A 183 17.43 17.76 10.16
C THR A 183 16.15 16.94 10.06
N LEU A 184 15.39 17.12 8.97
CA LEU A 184 14.15 16.38 8.73
C LEU A 184 14.41 14.88 8.67
N ARG A 185 15.46 14.45 7.97
CA ARG A 185 15.86 13.04 7.87
C ARG A 185 16.13 12.43 9.25
N GLU A 186 16.83 13.15 10.12
CA GLU A 186 17.13 12.66 11.48
C GLU A 186 15.88 12.58 12.34
N VAL A 187 14.99 13.57 12.27
CA VAL A 187 13.71 13.59 12.97
C VAL A 187 12.82 12.42 12.53
N VAL A 188 12.66 12.21 11.22
CA VAL A 188 11.88 11.10 10.67
C VAL A 188 12.47 9.75 11.09
N ARG A 189 13.80 9.63 11.09
CA ARG A 189 14.48 8.42 11.58
C ARG A 189 14.21 8.19 13.06
N ALA A 190 14.23 9.23 13.89
CA ALA A 190 13.91 9.12 15.31
C ALA A 190 12.46 8.66 15.53
N LEU A 191 11.51 9.26 14.79
CA LEU A 191 10.10 8.86 14.82
C LEU A 191 9.88 7.40 14.43
N LEU A 192 10.44 6.96 13.31
CA LEU A 192 10.27 5.58 12.82
C LEU A 192 10.97 4.53 13.70
N LYS A 193 11.95 4.95 14.51
CA LYS A 193 12.68 4.09 15.45
C LYS A 193 12.17 4.19 16.90
N ALA A 194 11.21 5.07 17.17
CA ALA A 194 10.65 5.23 18.51
C ALA A 194 10.06 3.91 18.99
N ASP A 195 10.31 3.57 20.26
CA ASP A 195 9.75 2.36 20.85
C ASP A 195 8.23 2.49 21.07
N ALA A 196 7.59 1.34 21.31
CA ALA A 196 6.14 1.30 21.42
C ALA A 196 5.58 2.09 22.63
N ASP A 197 6.34 2.25 23.72
CA ASP A 197 5.91 3.06 24.86
C ASP A 197 5.96 4.55 24.53
N SER A 198 7.03 4.98 23.88
CA SER A 198 7.17 6.34 23.35
C SER A 198 6.02 6.67 22.38
N VAL A 199 5.71 5.78 21.44
CA VAL A 199 4.58 5.97 20.51
C VAL A 199 3.25 6.05 21.24
N ARG A 200 3.00 5.19 22.23
CA ARG A 200 1.76 5.24 23.04
C ARG A 200 1.64 6.54 23.83
N ALA A 201 2.74 7.05 24.38
CA ALA A 201 2.76 8.32 25.09
C ALA A 201 2.38 9.48 24.16
N MET A 202 3.00 9.55 22.98
CA MET A 202 2.67 10.56 21.96
C MET A 202 1.20 10.49 21.53
N GLN A 203 0.67 9.29 21.30
CA GLN A 203 -0.74 9.09 20.96
C GLN A 203 -1.70 9.53 22.07
N ALA A 204 -1.37 9.26 23.33
CA ALA A 204 -2.18 9.67 24.47
C ALA A 204 -2.24 11.19 24.60
N GLU A 205 -1.14 11.89 24.31
CA GLU A 205 -1.10 13.34 24.27
C GLU A 205 -1.73 13.93 23.00
N LEU A 206 -1.92 13.17 21.92
CA LEU A 206 -2.69 13.63 20.75
C LEU A 206 -4.20 13.50 20.96
N ALA A 207 -4.65 12.59 21.81
CA ALA A 207 -6.06 12.31 22.01
C ALA A 207 -6.81 13.55 22.57
N PRO A 208 -8.06 13.80 22.13
CA PRO A 208 -8.87 14.92 22.64
C PRO A 208 -9.10 14.78 24.15
N PRO A 209 -9.34 15.89 24.89
CA PRO A 209 -9.42 15.89 26.35
C PRO A 209 -10.37 14.84 26.95
N ALA A 210 -11.50 14.57 26.29
CA ALA A 210 -12.47 13.55 26.70
C ALA A 210 -11.90 12.13 26.74
N ALA A 211 -10.95 11.79 25.85
CA ALA A 211 -10.27 10.50 25.83
C ALA A 211 -9.12 10.42 26.86
N ARG A 212 -8.55 11.55 27.28
CA ARG A 212 -7.50 11.61 28.31
C ARG A 212 -8.04 11.39 29.73
N ALA A 213 -9.25 11.88 30.01
CA ALA A 213 -9.91 11.79 31.32
C ALA A 213 -10.46 10.38 31.65
N ALA A 214 -10.64 9.52 30.65
CA ALA A 214 -11.14 8.15 30.84
C ALA A 214 -10.07 7.15 31.34
N ARG A 215 -8.83 7.61 31.58
CA ARG A 215 -7.78 6.76 32.19
C ARG A 215 -7.93 6.76 33.71
N PRO A 216 -8.04 5.60 34.38
CA PRO A 216 -8.00 5.57 35.83
C PRO A 216 -6.62 6.05 36.30
N ALA A 217 -6.62 7.06 37.15
CA ALA A 217 -5.43 7.56 37.83
C ALA A 217 -4.86 6.44 38.74
N GLY A 218 -3.82 5.74 38.30
CA GLY A 218 -3.23 4.69 39.14
C GLY A 218 -2.30 3.67 38.47
N ALA A 219 -2.08 3.68 37.15
CA ALA A 219 -1.14 2.75 36.53
C ALA A 219 0.29 3.34 36.52
N VAL A 220 0.93 3.39 37.69
CA VAL A 220 2.40 3.49 37.76
C VAL A 220 2.96 2.22 37.11
N HIS A 221 3.62 2.37 35.97
CA HIS A 221 4.23 1.27 35.25
C HIS A 221 5.42 0.73 36.06
N ARG A 222 5.19 -0.32 36.86
CA ARG A 222 6.29 -1.15 37.38
C ARG A 222 6.75 -2.08 36.26
N PRO A 223 8.05 -2.10 35.90
CA PRO A 223 8.55 -3.03 34.89
C PRO A 223 8.35 -4.46 35.40
N ARG A 224 7.70 -5.31 34.59
CA ARG A 224 7.59 -6.74 34.89
C ARG A 224 8.97 -7.40 34.73
N PRO A 225 9.39 -8.28 35.65
CA PRO A 225 10.64 -9.01 35.49
C PRO A 225 10.56 -9.93 34.26
N ARG A 226 11.62 -9.93 33.45
CA ARG A 226 11.79 -10.79 32.28
C ARG A 226 11.67 -12.26 32.72
N ARG A 227 10.61 -12.95 32.31
CA ARG A 227 10.57 -14.42 32.38
C ARG A 227 11.48 -15.00 31.29
N ALA A 228 12.45 -15.80 31.72
CA ALA A 228 13.33 -16.57 30.86
C ALA A 228 12.53 -17.44 29.89
N ARG A 229 12.91 -17.40 28.61
CA ARG A 229 12.40 -18.31 27.58
C ARG A 229 12.83 -19.73 27.92
N ARG A 230 11.88 -20.64 28.16
CA ARG A 230 12.11 -22.08 28.00
C ARG A 230 11.71 -22.45 26.58
N ARG A 231 12.68 -22.99 25.82
CA ARG A 231 12.48 -23.70 24.56
C ARG A 231 11.49 -24.84 24.79
N ALA A 232 10.45 -24.93 23.96
CA ALA A 232 9.73 -26.17 23.71
C ALA A 232 9.96 -26.50 22.24
N VAL A 233 10.74 -27.56 22.02
CA VAL A 233 10.87 -28.26 20.75
C VAL A 233 9.56 -29.03 20.58
N HIS A 234 8.84 -28.76 19.50
CA HIS A 234 7.80 -29.67 19.02
C HIS A 234 8.19 -30.11 17.62
N GLU A 235 8.72 -31.33 17.54
CA GLU A 235 8.74 -32.13 16.32
C GLU A 235 7.31 -32.59 16.01
N LEU A 236 6.93 -32.49 14.73
CA LEU A 236 5.92 -33.37 14.13
C LEU A 236 6.44 -33.80 12.73
N PRO A 237 6.15 -35.04 12.31
CA PRO A 237 6.83 -35.71 11.21
C PRO A 237 6.08 -35.60 9.88
N HIS A 238 6.75 -36.11 8.83
CA HIS A 238 6.30 -36.52 7.50
C HIS A 238 6.80 -35.61 6.38
N ALA A 239 7.73 -36.05 5.54
CA ALA A 239 7.69 -37.14 4.55
C ALA A 239 7.79 -36.50 3.16
N ARG A 240 8.90 -36.76 2.48
CA ARG A 240 9.01 -36.77 1.01
C ARG A 240 9.22 -38.25 0.61
N PRO A 241 9.19 -38.66 -0.68
CA PRO A 241 8.93 -37.90 -1.91
C PRO A 241 7.93 -38.56 -2.90
N ARG A 242 7.36 -37.76 -3.81
CA ARG A 242 7.47 -37.92 -5.28
C ARG A 242 7.37 -36.55 -5.94
#